data_AF-A0A832HQY6-F1
#
_entry.id   AF-A0A832HQY6-F1
#
_cell.length_a   1.000
_cell.length_b   1.000
_cell.length_c   1.000
_cell.angle_alpha   90.00
_cell.angle_beta   90.00
_cell.angle_gamma   90.00
#
_symmetry.space_group_name_H-M   'P 1'
#
loop_
_entity.id
_entity.type
_entity.pdbx_description
1 polymer ?
#
loop_
_entity_poly.entity_id
_entity_poly.type
_entity_poly.pdbx_seq_one_letter_code
_entity_poly.pdbx_strand_id
1 'polypeptide(L)'
;MKLFPVWSPSGLKPAKRCWPSWMQKKRRYGRRIPAKKRNDMQTKTSKNSSEYETSRRQFLKVAGVGAATLGMPGLLSAQAAASTVTLAIAGCAHIHTPGFVNLLKQRADVKVKSIWDHQRARAEKHARTLGSQVVDDVRTIWDDPQ
;
A
#
# COMPACT_ATOMS: atom_id res chain seq x y z
N MET A 1 -55.33 -13.67 4.91
CA MET A 1 -54.04 -14.16 4.38
C MET A 1 -53.96 -13.72 2.92
N LYS A 2 -53.12 -12.72 2.60
CA LYS A 2 -52.97 -12.20 1.22
C LYS A 2 -51.65 -12.72 0.64
N LEU A 3 -51.78 -13.49 -0.43
CA LEU A 3 -50.69 -14.00 -1.26
C LEU A 3 -49.99 -12.83 -1.97
N PHE A 4 -48.68 -12.70 -1.80
CA PHE A 4 -47.84 -11.82 -2.61
C PHE A 4 -47.26 -12.64 -3.78
N PRO A 5 -47.30 -12.12 -5.03
CA PRO A 5 -46.72 -12.82 -6.16
C PRO A 5 -45.19 -12.74 -6.16
N VAL A 6 -44.58 -13.89 -6.41
CA VAL A 6 -43.14 -14.06 -6.73
C VAL A 6 -42.82 -13.30 -8.02
N TRP A 7 -41.89 -12.36 -7.94
CA TRP A 7 -41.32 -11.67 -9.09
C TRP A 7 -40.09 -12.44 -9.59
N SER A 8 -40.15 -12.92 -10.84
CA SER A 8 -39.07 -13.64 -11.53
C SER A 8 -38.43 -12.73 -12.59
N PRO A 9 -37.11 -12.45 -12.54
CA PRO A 9 -36.44 -11.66 -13.55
C PRO A 9 -35.78 -12.57 -14.60
N SER A 10 -36.56 -13.13 -15.51
CA SER A 10 -36.05 -13.75 -16.75
C SER A 10 -36.33 -12.82 -17.93
N GLY A 11 -35.35 -11.99 -18.34
CA GLY A 11 -35.61 -11.14 -19.51
C GLY A 11 -34.55 -10.16 -20.02
N LEU A 12 -33.30 -10.17 -19.53
CA LEU A 12 -32.27 -9.27 -20.06
C LEU A 12 -31.22 -10.03 -20.87
N LYS A 13 -31.40 -10.04 -22.20
CA LYS A 13 -30.34 -10.42 -23.15
C LYS A 13 -29.19 -9.40 -23.03
N PRO A 14 -27.92 -9.82 -22.90
CA PRO A 14 -26.82 -8.87 -22.87
C PRO A 14 -26.69 -8.21 -24.25
N ALA A 15 -26.97 -6.90 -24.31
CA ALA A 15 -26.65 -6.09 -25.46
C ALA A 15 -25.16 -6.23 -25.77
N LYS A 16 -24.85 -6.72 -26.98
CA LYS A 16 -23.48 -6.80 -27.49
C LYS A 16 -22.91 -5.38 -27.46
N ARG A 17 -21.92 -5.13 -26.59
CA ARG A 17 -21.20 -3.85 -26.54
C ARG A 17 -20.54 -3.62 -27.89
N CYS A 18 -21.16 -2.77 -28.72
CA CYS A 18 -20.53 -2.20 -29.89
C CYS A 18 -19.59 -1.10 -29.39
N TRP A 19 -18.31 -1.41 -29.25
CA TRP A 19 -17.31 -0.42 -28.86
C TRP A 19 -17.15 0.61 -29.99
N PRO A 20 -17.19 1.92 -29.70
CA PRO A 20 -16.91 2.96 -30.69
C PRO A 20 -15.54 2.77 -31.36
N SER A 21 -15.41 3.06 -32.66
CA SER A 21 -14.16 2.77 -33.41
C SER A 21 -12.93 3.53 -32.91
N TRP A 22 -13.12 4.68 -32.24
CA TRP A 22 -12.04 5.42 -31.57
C TRP A 22 -11.45 4.67 -30.36
N MET A 23 -12.18 3.70 -29.82
CA MET A 23 -11.81 2.89 -28.66
C MET A 23 -11.18 1.53 -29.04
N GLN A 24 -11.13 1.18 -30.33
CA GLN A 24 -10.31 0.07 -30.86
C GLN A 24 -8.88 0.51 -31.24
N LYS A 25 -8.61 1.82 -31.32
CA LYS A 25 -7.35 2.40 -31.79
C LYS A 25 -6.23 2.48 -30.75
N LYS A 26 -6.42 1.96 -29.52
CA LYS A 26 -5.39 1.97 -28.44
C LYS A 26 -4.74 0.60 -28.16
N ARG A 27 -4.81 -0.36 -29.09
CA ARG A 27 -4.04 -1.63 -29.03
C ARG A 27 -2.88 -1.71 -30.05
N ARG A 28 -2.38 -0.57 -30.53
CA ARG A 28 -1.26 -0.50 -31.48
C ARG A 28 -0.25 0.61 -31.18
N TYR A 29 0.15 0.73 -29.91
CA TYR A 29 1.37 1.47 -29.53
C TYR A 29 2.37 0.56 -28.81
N GLY A 30 2.58 -0.64 -29.35
CA GLY A 30 3.80 -1.40 -29.11
C GLY A 30 4.89 -0.92 -30.06
N ARG A 31 5.53 0.22 -29.77
CA ARG A 31 6.81 0.55 -30.41
C ARG A 31 7.83 -0.46 -29.89
N ARG A 32 8.15 -1.49 -30.69
CA ARG A 32 9.37 -2.28 -30.49
C ARG A 32 10.56 -1.33 -30.59
N ILE A 33 11.21 -1.09 -29.45
CA ILE A 33 12.49 -0.40 -29.41
C ILE A 33 13.53 -1.32 -30.11
N PRO A 34 14.27 -0.85 -31.12
CA PRO A 34 15.31 -1.66 -31.77
C PRO A 34 16.41 -2.02 -30.76
N ALA A 35 16.78 -3.30 -30.71
CA ALA A 35 17.64 -3.90 -29.71
C ALA A 35 19.15 -3.54 -29.81
N LYS A 36 19.53 -2.49 -30.56
CA LYS A 36 20.94 -2.23 -30.94
C LYS A 36 21.58 -0.97 -30.34
N LYS A 37 20.98 -0.34 -29.32
CA LYS A 37 21.58 0.83 -28.64
C LYS A 37 21.36 0.78 -27.13
N ARG A 38 21.81 -0.30 -26.48
CA ARG A 38 21.70 -0.45 -25.02
C ARG A 38 23.03 -0.60 -24.28
N ASN A 39 24.16 -0.64 -24.98
CA ASN A 39 25.45 -1.00 -24.37
C ASN A 39 26.51 0.12 -24.32
N ASP A 40 26.29 1.30 -24.90
CA ASP A 40 27.34 2.35 -24.98
C ASP A 40 27.19 3.50 -23.97
N MET A 41 26.30 3.39 -22.99
CA MET A 41 26.05 4.47 -22.02
C MET A 41 26.11 3.98 -20.56
N GLN A 42 27.07 3.10 -20.27
CA GLN A 42 27.28 2.53 -18.93
C GLN A 42 28.74 2.55 -18.44
N THR A 43 29.60 3.40 -18.99
CA THR A 43 31.02 3.46 -18.58
C THR A 43 31.55 4.84 -18.18
N LYS A 44 30.67 5.76 -17.75
CA LYS A 44 31.12 7.07 -17.22
C LYS A 44 30.30 7.54 -16.01
N THR A 45 30.40 6.81 -14.90
CA THR A 45 30.12 7.34 -13.54
C THR A 45 30.74 6.40 -12.50
N SER A 46 32.04 6.18 -12.60
CA SER A 46 32.85 5.70 -11.48
C SER A 46 33.34 6.93 -10.73
N LYS A 47 32.69 7.23 -9.59
CA LYS A 47 33.25 7.86 -8.39
C LYS A 47 32.10 8.16 -7.42
N ASN A 48 32.03 7.35 -6.37
CA ASN A 48 31.63 7.65 -4.99
C ASN A 48 30.97 6.41 -4.37
N SER A 49 31.84 5.48 -4.00
CA SER A 49 31.56 4.35 -3.13
C SER A 49 31.47 4.83 -1.68
N SER A 50 30.27 4.88 -1.11
CA SER A 50 30.02 4.75 0.33
C SER A 50 28.51 4.63 0.59
N GLU A 51 28.01 3.38 0.70
CA GLU A 51 26.95 2.93 1.63
C GLU A 51 26.36 1.59 1.15
N TYR A 52 26.86 0.52 1.78
CA TYR A 52 26.30 -0.83 1.92
C TYR A 52 25.33 -1.37 0.85
N GLU A 53 25.87 -1.68 -0.33
CA GLU A 53 25.20 -2.62 -1.23
C GLU A 53 25.45 -4.05 -0.72
N THR A 54 24.56 -4.54 0.14
CA THR A 54 24.52 -5.95 0.57
C THR A 54 24.26 -6.81 -0.66
N SER A 55 25.34 -7.21 -1.34
CA SER A 55 25.27 -8.03 -2.54
C SER A 55 24.51 -9.31 -2.23
N ARG A 56 23.57 -9.70 -3.10
CA ARG A 56 22.77 -10.94 -2.98
C ARG A 56 23.59 -12.17 -2.60
N ARG A 57 24.85 -12.23 -3.03
CA ARG A 57 25.79 -13.32 -2.71
C ARG A 57 26.25 -13.31 -1.24
N GLN A 58 26.36 -12.15 -0.59
CA GLN A 58 26.63 -12.04 0.85
C GLN A 58 25.42 -12.54 1.65
N PHE A 59 24.19 -12.28 1.19
CA PHE A 59 22.97 -12.76 1.85
C PHE A 59 22.86 -14.29 1.86
N LEU A 60 23.20 -14.95 0.74
CA LEU A 60 23.22 -16.42 0.66
C LEU A 60 24.34 -17.05 1.50
N LYS A 61 25.47 -16.35 1.68
CA LYS A 61 26.54 -16.81 2.59
C LYS A 61 26.13 -16.72 4.06
N VAL A 62 25.34 -15.72 4.44
CA VAL A 62 24.81 -15.57 5.80
C VAL A 62 23.63 -16.51 6.07
N ALA A 63 22.79 -16.78 5.06
CA ALA A 63 21.62 -17.68 5.21
C ALA A 63 21.95 -19.18 5.17
N GLY A 64 23.13 -19.57 4.67
CA GLY A 64 23.46 -20.97 4.36
C GLY A 64 24.07 -21.82 5.49
N VAL A 65 24.41 -21.24 6.65
CA VAL A 65 25.16 -21.97 7.71
C VAL A 65 24.25 -22.57 8.81
N GLY A 66 22.92 -22.48 8.68
CA GLY A 66 21.97 -22.85 9.73
C GLY A 66 21.14 -24.12 9.50
N ALA A 67 21.60 -25.10 8.73
CA ALA A 67 20.84 -26.33 8.47
C ALA A 67 21.48 -27.57 9.14
N ALA A 68 21.30 -27.74 10.46
CA ALA A 68 21.38 -29.05 11.13
C ALA A 68 20.96 -29.00 12.63
N THR A 69 19.66 -28.91 12.92
CA THR A 69 19.06 -29.58 14.10
C THR A 69 17.65 -30.05 13.74
N LEU A 70 17.56 -31.28 13.24
CA LEU A 70 16.32 -32.04 13.10
C LEU A 70 15.79 -32.33 14.50
N GLY A 71 14.85 -31.52 15.02
CA GLY A 71 14.34 -31.77 16.38
C GLY A 71 13.39 -30.74 17.01
N MET A 72 12.57 -30.00 16.24
CA MET A 72 11.51 -29.18 16.85
C MET A 72 10.12 -29.59 16.32
N PRO A 73 9.28 -30.25 17.12
CA PRO A 73 7.84 -30.28 16.89
C PRO A 73 7.31 -28.88 17.23
N GLY A 74 7.48 -27.96 16.29
CA GLY A 74 7.17 -26.53 16.46
C GLY A 74 6.92 -25.81 15.16
N LEU A 75 6.71 -26.55 14.06
CA LEU A 75 6.18 -26.02 12.79
C LEU A 75 4.68 -25.66 12.89
N LEU A 76 4.18 -25.36 14.10
CA LEU A 76 2.91 -24.68 14.27
C LEU A 76 3.15 -23.19 14.52
N SER A 77 2.69 -22.44 13.53
CA SER A 77 2.21 -21.07 13.65
C SER A 77 3.30 -20.01 13.85
N ALA A 78 3.76 -19.45 12.72
CA ALA A 78 3.90 -18.00 12.64
C ALA A 78 2.50 -17.39 12.86
N GLN A 79 2.04 -17.42 14.11
CA GLN A 79 0.94 -16.59 14.54
C GLN A 79 1.49 -15.18 14.38
N ALA A 80 1.08 -14.50 13.32
CA ALA A 80 1.18 -13.06 13.27
C ALA A 80 0.47 -12.58 14.52
N ALA A 81 1.25 -12.27 15.56
CA ALA A 81 0.73 -11.67 16.76
C ALA A 81 -0.09 -10.49 16.26
N ALA A 82 -1.37 -10.46 16.63
CA ALA A 82 -2.30 -9.40 16.31
C ALA A 82 -1.83 -8.12 17.01
N SER A 83 -0.72 -7.58 16.53
CA SER A 83 -0.10 -6.35 16.98
C SER A 83 -0.87 -5.26 16.28
N THR A 84 -1.64 -4.51 17.06
CA THR A 84 -2.33 -3.33 16.56
C THR A 84 -1.29 -2.41 15.93
N VAL A 85 -1.43 -2.15 14.63
CA VAL A 85 -0.53 -1.25 13.92
C VAL A 85 -0.85 0.17 14.36
N THR A 86 0.14 0.84 14.96
CA THR A 86 0.00 2.24 15.33
C THR A 86 0.43 3.12 14.15
N LEU A 87 -0.39 4.10 13.81
CA LEU A 87 -0.13 5.02 12.71
C LEU A 87 -0.13 6.45 13.20
N ALA A 88 0.68 7.28 12.55
CA ALA A 88 0.60 8.73 12.59
C ALA A 88 0.22 9.25 11.20
N ILE A 89 -0.64 10.27 11.15
CA ILE A 89 -1.05 10.90 9.89
C ILE A 89 -0.33 12.24 9.76
N ALA A 90 0.59 12.35 8.80
CA ALA A 90 1.22 13.60 8.41
C ALA A 90 0.59 14.13 7.12
N GLY A 91 -0.23 15.17 7.25
CA GLY A 91 -0.97 15.78 6.15
C GLY A 91 -2.39 15.22 5.99
N CYS A 92 -3.37 16.12 5.94
CA CYS A 92 -4.79 15.86 5.78
C CYS A 92 -5.31 16.48 4.48
N ALA A 93 -4.79 15.99 3.34
CA ALA A 93 -5.21 16.46 2.02
C ALA A 93 -6.71 16.23 1.77
N HIS A 94 -7.40 17.26 1.27
CA HIS A 94 -8.88 17.29 1.20
C HIS A 94 -9.46 16.14 0.36
N ILE A 95 -8.82 15.74 -0.74
CA ILE A 95 -9.40 14.80 -1.72
C ILE A 95 -9.29 13.32 -1.33
N HIS A 96 -8.37 12.94 -0.43
CA HIS A 96 -8.11 11.54 -0.09
C HIS A 96 -8.36 11.20 1.39
N THR A 97 -8.20 12.17 2.28
CA THR A 97 -8.28 11.94 3.74
C THR A 97 -9.67 11.49 4.22
N PRO A 98 -10.82 12.02 3.71
CA PRO A 98 -12.13 11.61 4.22
C PRO A 98 -12.42 10.12 4.06
N GLY A 99 -12.15 9.55 2.88
CA GLY A 99 -12.34 8.12 2.63
C GLY A 99 -11.37 7.27 3.45
N PHE A 100 -10.11 7.69 3.54
CA PHE A 100 -9.08 6.98 4.30
C PHE A 100 -9.40 6.92 5.81
N VAL A 101 -9.84 8.03 6.41
CA VAL A 101 -10.24 8.08 7.82
C VAL A 101 -11.42 7.16 8.10
N ASN A 102 -12.40 7.09 7.19
CA ASN A 102 -13.53 6.17 7.34
C ASN A 102 -13.09 4.70 7.30
N LEU A 103 -12.12 4.35 6.45
CA LEU A 103 -11.56 3.00 6.39
C LEU A 103 -10.80 2.65 7.68
N LEU A 104 -9.99 3.58 8.22
CA LEU A 104 -9.26 3.37 9.47
C LEU A 104 -10.21 3.16 10.65
N LYS A 105 -11.34 3.88 10.70
CA LYS A 105 -12.33 3.73 11.77
C LYS A 105 -13.01 2.34 11.79
N GLN A 106 -13.13 1.69 10.64
CA GLN A 106 -13.73 0.35 10.53
C GLN A 106 -12.77 -0.78 10.92
N ARG A 107 -11.48 -0.46 11.05
CA ARG A 107 -10.41 -1.43 11.29
C ARG A 107 -10.02 -1.45 12.76
N ALA A 108 -10.23 -2.57 13.43
CA ALA A 108 -9.82 -2.76 14.82
C ALA A 108 -8.33 -3.08 14.97
N ASP A 109 -7.67 -3.48 13.88
CA ASP A 109 -6.25 -3.83 13.83
C ASP A 109 -5.33 -2.62 13.71
N VAL A 110 -5.89 -1.41 13.54
CA VAL A 110 -5.12 -0.18 13.33
C VAL A 110 -5.56 0.90 14.30
N LYS A 111 -4.59 1.57 14.93
CA LYS A 111 -4.83 2.70 15.83
C LYS A 111 -4.07 3.93 15.34
N VAL A 112 -4.75 5.07 15.23
CA VAL A 112 -4.10 6.34 14.91
C VAL A 112 -3.74 7.06 16.21
N LYS A 113 -2.45 7.30 16.44
CA LYS A 113 -1.93 7.95 17.66
C LYS A 113 -1.96 9.46 17.52
N SER A 114 -1.35 9.98 16.46
CA SER A 114 -1.13 11.40 16.24
C SER A 114 -1.52 11.82 14.82
N ILE A 115 -1.99 13.05 14.68
CA ILE A 115 -2.34 13.67 13.41
C ILE A 115 -1.72 15.07 13.37
N TRP A 116 -1.04 15.36 12.28
CA TRP A 116 -0.47 16.67 11.99
C TRP A 116 -0.89 17.12 10.60
N ASP A 117 -1.13 18.41 10.45
CA ASP A 117 -1.31 19.06 9.16
C ASP A 117 -0.87 20.52 9.27
N HIS A 118 -0.34 21.08 8.19
CA HIS A 118 0.00 22.51 8.14
C HIS A 118 -1.18 23.42 8.49
N GLN A 119 -2.41 23.02 8.17
CA GLN A 119 -3.64 23.69 8.58
C GLN A 119 -4.25 22.93 9.76
N ARG A 120 -4.06 23.47 10.96
CA ARG A 120 -4.55 22.88 12.22
C ARG A 120 -6.03 22.51 12.18
N ALA A 121 -6.88 23.36 11.59
CA ALA A 121 -8.32 23.09 11.46
C ALA A 121 -8.64 21.77 10.71
N ARG A 122 -7.81 21.37 9.74
CA ARG A 122 -7.97 20.09 9.03
C ARG A 122 -7.60 18.91 9.92
N ALA A 123 -6.47 19.02 10.63
CA ALA A 123 -6.04 18.00 11.57
C ALA A 123 -7.08 17.78 12.69
N GLU A 124 -7.60 18.86 13.28
CA GLU A 124 -8.62 18.79 14.33
C GLU A 124 -9.89 18.08 13.89
N LYS A 125 -10.38 18.35 12.67
CA LYS A 125 -11.57 17.68 12.12
C LYS A 125 -11.39 16.16 12.07
N HIS A 126 -10.23 15.70 11.60
CA HIS A 126 -9.95 14.27 11.47
C HIS A 126 -9.59 13.61 12.79
N ALA A 127 -8.87 14.32 13.67
CA ALA A 127 -8.55 13.86 15.02
C ALA A 127 -9.80 13.61 15.85
N ARG A 128 -10.81 14.50 15.80
CA ARG A 128 -12.12 14.28 16.44
C ARG A 128 -12.82 13.03 15.93
N THR A 129 -12.61 12.67 14.66
CA THR A 129 -13.25 11.49 14.04
C THR A 129 -12.59 10.19 14.50
N LEU A 130 -11.27 10.21 14.71
CA LEU A 130 -10.45 9.05 15.05
C LEU A 130 -10.15 8.93 16.56
N GLY A 131 -10.40 9.97 17.35
CA GLY A 131 -10.01 10.01 18.78
C GLY A 131 -8.50 10.16 18.99
N SER A 132 -7.79 10.72 18.02
CA SER A 132 -6.32 10.87 18.03
C SER A 132 -5.87 12.24 18.53
N GLN A 133 -4.60 12.37 18.90
CA GLN A 133 -4.02 13.63 19.31
C GLN A 133 -3.64 14.49 18.09
N VAL A 134 -3.99 15.78 18.12
CA VAL A 134 -3.45 16.76 17.16
C VAL A 134 -2.11 17.25 17.66
N VAL A 135 -1.14 17.26 16.76
CA VAL A 135 0.21 17.72 17.04
C VAL A 135 0.50 18.95 16.17
N ASP A 136 1.21 19.94 16.72
CA ASP A 136 1.56 21.19 16.04
C ASP A 136 2.85 21.09 15.21
N ASP A 137 3.85 20.37 15.74
CA ASP A 137 5.12 20.13 15.05
C ASP A 137 5.17 18.72 14.44
N VAL A 138 5.57 18.65 13.18
CA VAL A 138 5.74 17.39 12.45
C VAL A 138 6.88 16.54 13.02
N ARG A 139 7.90 17.18 13.61
CA ARG A 139 9.06 16.46 14.19
C ARG A 139 8.64 15.50 15.29
N THR A 140 7.67 15.88 16.10
CA THR A 140 7.08 15.02 17.14
C THR A 140 6.54 13.70 16.59
N ILE A 141 6.10 13.65 15.32
CA ILE A 141 5.69 12.39 14.67
C ILE A 141 6.89 11.56 14.24
N TRP A 142 7.94 12.20 13.72
CA TRP A 142 9.13 11.49 13.22
C TRP A 142 10.08 11.04 14.31
N ASP A 143 10.08 11.74 15.45
CA ASP A 143 10.86 11.40 16.64
C ASP A 143 10.14 10.35 17.51
N ASP A 144 8.89 10.00 17.18
CA ASP A 144 8.11 8.95 17.86
C ASP A 144 8.63 7.56 17.43
N PRO A 145 9.11 6.73 18.37
CA PRO A 145 9.66 5.40 18.04
C PRO A 145 8.59 4.34 17.72
N GLN A 146 7.30 4.68 17.74
CA GLN A 146 6.16 3.75 17.61
C GLN A 146 5.54 3.72 16.22
#